data_AF-A0AAP8LA90-F1
#
_entry.id   AF-A0AAP8LA90-F1
#
_cell.length_a   1.000
_cell.length_b   1.000
_cell.length_c   1.000
_cell.angle_alpha   90.00
_cell.angle_beta   90.00
_cell.angle_gamma   90.00
#
_symmetry.space_group_name_H-M   'P 1'
#
loop_
_entity.id
_entity.type
_entity.pdbx_description
1 polymer ?
#
loop_
_entity_poly.entity_id
_entity_poly.type
_entity_poly.pdbx_seq_one_letter_code
_entity_poly.pdbx_strand_id
1 'polypeptide(L)'
;MNRLQRKLGYTFQQQELLLQALTHRSASSKHNERLEFLGDSILSFVIANALYHRFPRVDEGDMSRMRATLVRGNTLAEMAREFDLGECLRLGPGELKSGG
;
A
#
# COMPACT_ATOMS: atom_id res chain seq x y z
N MET A 1 2.27 -15.12 6.68
CA MET A 1 3.21 -14.03 7.06
C MET A 1 4.63 -14.19 6.51
N ASN A 2 5.34 -15.31 6.75
CA ASN A 2 6.69 -15.52 6.21
C ASN A 2 6.78 -15.56 4.66
N ARG A 3 5.71 -15.94 3.97
CA ARG A 3 5.62 -15.88 2.50
C ARG A 3 5.57 -14.43 2.00
N LEU A 4 4.72 -13.59 2.61
CA LEU A 4 4.62 -12.17 2.26
C LEU A 4 5.93 -11.42 2.52
N GLN A 5 6.56 -11.61 3.67
CA GLN A 5 7.86 -10.98 3.97
C GLN A 5 8.95 -11.35 2.96
N ARG A 6 8.98 -12.61 2.49
CA ARG A 6 9.87 -13.03 1.42
C ARG A 6 9.55 -12.35 0.08
N LYS A 7 8.27 -12.28 -0.30
CA LYS A 7 7.86 -11.56 -1.52
C LYS A 7 8.21 -10.07 -1.46
N LEU A 8 8.03 -9.42 -0.31
CA LEU A 8 8.41 -8.03 -0.08
C LEU A 8 9.93 -7.82 -0.02
N GLY A 9 10.72 -8.89 0.08
CA GLY A 9 12.18 -8.80 0.30
C GLY A 9 12.54 -8.15 1.65
N TYR A 10 11.61 -8.10 2.60
CA TYR A 10 11.77 -7.42 3.88
C TYR A 10 11.21 -8.25 5.03
N THR A 11 12.04 -8.46 6.06
CA THR A 11 11.63 -9.11 7.29
C THR A 11 11.42 -8.05 8.36
N PHE A 12 10.18 -7.94 8.85
CA PHE A 12 9.80 -7.00 9.89
C PHE A 12 10.47 -7.36 11.20
N GLN A 13 11.18 -6.39 11.79
CA GLN A 13 11.72 -6.52 13.14
C GLN A 13 10.60 -6.62 14.18
N GLN A 14 9.46 -5.94 13.94
CA GLN A 14 8.27 -5.96 14.78
C GLN A 14 7.10 -6.57 14.00
N GLN A 15 6.84 -7.86 14.21
CA GLN A 15 5.78 -8.59 13.49
C GLN A 15 4.38 -8.02 13.74
N GLU A 16 4.17 -7.33 14.88
CA GLU A 16 2.91 -6.66 15.18
C GLU A 16 2.57 -5.53 14.19
N LEU A 17 3.58 -4.82 13.66
CA LEU A 17 3.35 -3.75 12.68
C LEU A 17 2.83 -4.32 11.37
N LEU A 18 3.40 -5.45 10.93
CA LEU A 18 2.92 -6.17 9.75
C LEU A 18 1.49 -6.68 9.97
N LEU A 19 1.21 -7.23 11.16
CA LEU A 19 -0.13 -7.70 11.49
C LEU A 19 -1.16 -6.56 11.48
N GLN A 20 -0.81 -5.41 12.06
CA GLN A 20 -1.66 -4.23 12.07
C GLN A 20 -1.89 -3.68 10.66
N ALA A 21 -0.85 -3.62 9.82
CA ALA A 21 -0.96 -3.15 8.43
C ALA A 21 -1.89 -4.02 7.58
N LEU A 22 -2.02 -5.32 7.91
CA LEU A 22 -2.89 -6.26 7.22
C LEU A 22 -4.28 -6.40 7.85
N THR A 23 -4.59 -5.61 8.89
CA THR A 23 -5.87 -5.70 9.60
C THR A 23 -6.77 -4.55 9.21
N HIS A 24 -7.92 -4.87 8.61
CA HIS A 24 -8.94 -3.89 8.26
C HIS A 24 -9.75 -3.48 9.50
N ARG A 25 -10.29 -2.26 9.49
CA ARG A 25 -11.11 -1.69 10.58
C ARG A 25 -12.31 -2.56 10.98
N SER A 26 -12.83 -3.37 10.06
CA SER A 26 -13.95 -4.28 10.34
C SER A 26 -13.55 -5.50 11.18
N ALA A 27 -12.25 -5.82 11.28
CA ALA A 27 -11.75 -6.98 12.00
C ALA A 27 -11.24 -6.66 13.41
N SER A 28 -10.77 -5.44 13.67
CA SER A 28 -10.18 -5.06 14.96
C SER A 28 -10.15 -3.54 15.15
N SER A 29 -10.10 -3.09 16.40
CA SER A 29 -9.79 -1.69 16.75
C SER A 29 -8.31 -1.31 16.55
N LYS A 30 -7.39 -2.29 16.52
CA LYS A 30 -5.99 -2.09 16.12
C LYS A 30 -5.83 -2.46 14.65
N HIS A 31 -6.10 -1.50 13.77
CA HIS A 31 -6.16 -1.66 12.31
C HIS A 31 -5.19 -0.72 11.56
N ASN A 32 -5.23 -0.80 10.24
CA ASN A 32 -4.26 -0.18 9.33
C ASN A 32 -4.50 1.30 8.99
N GLU A 33 -5.69 1.89 9.14
CA GLU A 33 -5.99 3.28 8.70
C GLU A 33 -4.91 4.33 9.06
N ARG A 34 -4.34 4.29 10.28
CA ARG A 34 -3.26 5.22 10.66
C ARG A 34 -1.94 4.96 9.92
N LEU A 35 -1.64 3.69 9.65
CA LEU A 35 -0.47 3.28 8.86
C LEU A 35 -0.68 3.60 7.38
N GLU A 36 -1.89 3.43 6.87
CA GLU A 36 -2.29 3.80 5.51
C GLU A 36 -2.12 5.30 5.28
N PHE A 37 -2.64 6.15 6.17
CA PHE A 37 -2.47 7.60 6.11
C PHE A 37 -0.99 8.03 6.00
N LEU A 38 -0.12 7.40 6.80
CA LEU A 38 1.32 7.66 6.74
C LEU A 38 1.95 7.09 5.45
N GLY A 39 1.56 5.87 5.08
CA GLY A 39 2.05 5.14 3.91
C GLY A 39 1.76 5.86 2.61
N ASP A 40 0.57 6.45 2.46
CA ASP A 40 0.16 7.22 1.28
C ASP A 40 1.07 8.43 1.05
N SER A 41 1.44 9.13 2.13
CA SER A 41 2.34 10.28 2.05
C SER A 41 3.76 9.83 1.65
N ILE A 42 4.25 8.72 2.22
CA ILE A 42 5.56 8.16 1.90
C ILE A 42 5.61 7.69 0.44
N LEU A 43 4.61 6.93 0.00
CA LEU A 43 4.51 6.44 -1.37
C LEU A 43 4.43 7.59 -2.37
N SER A 44 3.60 8.59 -2.09
CA SER A 44 3.49 9.79 -2.91
C SER A 44 4.81 10.53 -3.05
N PHE A 45 5.57 10.65 -1.97
CA PHE A 45 6.91 11.24 -1.99
C PHE A 45 7.89 10.43 -2.82
N VAL A 46 7.97 9.11 -2.62
CA VAL A 46 8.89 8.23 -3.35
C VAL A 46 8.64 8.31 -4.86
N ILE A 47 7.38 8.27 -5.28
CA ILE A 47 7.00 8.38 -6.69
C ILE A 47 7.32 9.78 -7.23
N ALA A 48 6.98 10.85 -6.50
CA ALA A 48 7.32 12.21 -6.92
C ALA A 48 8.84 12.39 -7.10
N ASN A 49 9.64 11.90 -6.15
CA ASN A 49 11.09 11.93 -6.21
C ASN A 49 11.63 11.16 -7.42
N ALA A 50 11.09 9.97 -7.70
CA ALA A 50 11.47 9.17 -8.87
C ALA A 50 11.13 9.89 -10.18
N LEU A 51 9.93 10.47 -10.30
CA LEU A 51 9.51 11.22 -11.49
C LEU A 51 10.38 12.45 -11.73
N TYR A 52 10.67 13.23 -10.67
CA TYR A 52 11.52 14.41 -10.75
C TYR A 52 12.90 14.10 -11.35
N HIS A 53 13.55 13.03 -10.87
CA HIS A 53 14.87 12.64 -11.37
C HIS A 53 14.82 11.98 -12.74
N ARG A 54 13.75 11.23 -13.05
CA ARG A 54 13.61 10.49 -14.32
C ARG A 54 13.23 11.41 -15.49
N PHE A 55 12.49 12.48 -15.23
CA PHE A 55 11.92 13.35 -16.25
C PHE A 55 12.29 14.83 -16.03
N PRO A 56 13.57 15.21 -16.15
CA PRO A 56 14.07 16.54 -15.76
C PRO A 56 13.55 17.71 -16.62
N ARG A 57 12.83 17.43 -17.71
CA ARG A 57 12.30 18.44 -18.65
C ARG A 57 10.78 18.55 -18.61
N VAL A 58 10.11 17.72 -17.82
CA VAL A 58 8.66 17.75 -17.68
C VAL A 58 8.27 18.80 -16.65
N ASP A 59 7.18 19.52 -16.89
CA ASP A 59 6.68 20.52 -15.96
C ASP A 59 6.00 19.88 -14.73
N GLU A 60 5.76 20.71 -13.70
CA GLU A 60 5.14 20.26 -12.46
C GLU A 60 3.75 19.67 -12.67
N GLY A 61 2.94 20.25 -13.56
CA GLY A 61 1.56 19.82 -13.78
C GLY A 61 1.48 18.42 -14.39
N ASP A 62 2.33 18.12 -15.37
CA ASP A 62 2.47 16.79 -15.95
C ASP A 62 3.04 15.79 -14.93
N MET A 63 4.05 16.17 -14.14
CA MET A 63 4.58 15.30 -13.08
C MET A 63 3.52 14.97 -12.02
N SER A 64 2.70 15.96 -11.62
CA SER A 64 1.59 15.77 -10.68
C SER A 64 0.53 14.83 -11.24
N ARG A 65 0.18 14.92 -12.54
CA ARG A 65 -0.73 13.97 -13.21
C ARG A 65 -0.15 12.56 -13.29
N MET A 66 1.14 12.41 -13.62
CA MET A 66 1.82 11.12 -13.62
C MET A 66 1.82 10.49 -12.24
N ARG A 67 2.17 11.26 -11.19
CA ARG A 67 2.12 10.78 -9.80
C ARG A 67 0.73 10.30 -9.42
N ALA A 68 -0.31 11.09 -9.71
CA ALA A 68 -1.69 10.71 -9.41
C ALA A 68 -2.13 9.45 -10.16
N THR A 69 -1.58 9.19 -11.36
CA THR A 69 -1.87 7.97 -12.11
C THR A 69 -1.16 6.75 -11.55
N LEU A 70 0.04 6.91 -11.00
CA LEU A 70 0.81 5.82 -10.39
C LEU A 70 0.32 5.50 -8.97
N VAL A 71 -0.04 6.52 -8.19
CA VAL A 71 -0.56 6.42 -6.82
C VAL A 71 -2.09 6.46 -6.87
N ARG A 72 -2.68 5.47 -7.53
CA ARG A 72 -4.14 5.30 -7.62
C ARG A 72 -4.57 3.92 -7.14
N GLY A 73 -5.75 3.86 -6.53
CA GLY A 73 -6.30 2.62 -5.96
C GLY A 73 -6.23 1.43 -6.91
N ASN A 74 -6.58 1.59 -8.19
CA ASN A 74 -6.54 0.48 -9.16
C ASN A 74 -5.13 -0.06 -9.39
N THR A 75 -4.12 0.81 -9.57
CA THR A 75 -2.73 0.40 -9.79
C THR A 75 -2.15 -0.24 -8.53
N LEU A 76 -2.46 0.31 -7.36
CA LEU A 76 -2.02 -0.27 -6.09
C LEU A 76 -2.72 -1.61 -5.82
N ALA A 77 -3.98 -1.77 -6.21
CA ALA A 77 -4.72 -3.02 -6.10
C ALA A 77 -4.19 -4.11 -7.06
N GLU A 78 -3.71 -3.74 -8.25
CA GLU A 78 -3.00 -4.64 -9.16
C GLU A 78 -1.71 -5.14 -8.53
N MET A 79 -0.88 -4.23 -8.01
CA MET A 79 0.34 -4.62 -7.27
C MET A 79 -0.01 -5.50 -6.05
N ALA A 80 -1.05 -5.15 -5.30
CA ALA A 80 -1.47 -5.93 -4.14
C ALA A 80 -1.82 -7.38 -4.50
N ARG A 81 -2.43 -7.61 -5.68
CA ARG A 81 -2.70 -8.95 -6.21
C ARG A 81 -1.42 -9.71 -6.54
N GLU A 82 -0.43 -9.08 -7.15
CA GLU A 82 0.87 -9.73 -7.43
C GLU A 82 1.60 -10.19 -6.15
N PHE A 83 1.44 -9.43 -5.07
CA PHE A 83 2.00 -9.76 -3.77
C PHE A 83 1.17 -10.81 -2.98
N ASP A 84 0.04 -11.29 -3.51
CA ASP A 84 -0.97 -12.10 -2.79
C ASP A 84 -1.40 -11.46 -1.46
N LEU A 85 -1.50 -10.12 -1.40
CA LEU A 85 -1.85 -9.39 -0.18
C LEU A 85 -3.27 -9.71 0.29
N GLY A 86 -4.20 -9.94 -0.64
CA GLY A 86 -5.61 -10.26 -0.33
C GLY A 86 -5.76 -11.49 0.56
N GLU A 87 -4.97 -12.55 0.34
CA GLU A 87 -4.98 -13.76 1.18
C GLU A 87 -4.44 -13.52 2.60
N CYS A 88 -3.68 -12.43 2.77
CA CYS A 88 -3.07 -12.06 4.05
C CYS A 88 -3.93 -11.06 4.84
N LEU A 89 -4.95 -10.46 4.22
CA LEU A 89 -5.82 -9.47 4.85
C LEU A 89 -6.72 -10.11 5.90
N ARG A 90 -6.88 -9.41 7.02
CA ARG A 90 -7.79 -9.79 8.10
C ARG A 90 -9.00 -8.87 8.02
N LEU A 91 -10.10 -9.46 7.54
CA LEU A 91 -11.38 -8.80 7.33
C LEU A 91 -12.41 -9.30 8.34
N GLY A 92 -13.32 -8.43 8.77
CA GLY A 92 -14.47 -8.81 9.57
C GLY A 92 -15.49 -9.62 8.75
N PRO A 93 -16.45 -10.31 9.42
CA PRO A 93 -17.43 -11.19 8.77
C PRO A 93 -18.25 -10.52 7.65
N GLY A 94 -18.53 -9.22 7.80
CA GLY A 94 -19.25 -8.44 6.80
C GLY A 94 -18.41 -8.13 5.55
N GLU A 95 -17.12 -7.85 5.73
CA GLU A 95 -16.22 -7.44 4.63
C GLU A 95 -15.69 -8.61 3.80
N LEU A 96 -15.64 -9.81 4.38
CA LEU A 96 -15.29 -11.04 3.66
C LEU A 96 -16.21 -11.31 2.46
N LYS A 97 -17.45 -10.76 2.47
CA LYS A 97 -18.43 -10.92 1.39
C LYS A 97 -18.31 -9.87 0.29
N SER A 98 -17.80 -8.68 0.62
CA SER A 98 -17.56 -7.57 -0.31
C SER A 98 -16.17 -7.59 -0.94
N GLY A 99 -15.23 -8.34 -0.35
CA GLY A 99 -13.86 -8.49 -0.87
C GLY A 99 -12.83 -7.58 -0.21
N GLY A 100 -13.25 -6.77 0.77
CA GLY A 100 -12.44 -5.70 1.34
C GLY A 100 -12.41 -4.45 0.47
#